data_AF-A0A954VZ32-F1
#
_entry.id   AF-A0A954VZ32-F1
#
_cell.length_a   1.000
_cell.length_b   1.000
_cell.length_c   1.000
_cell.angle_alpha   90.00
_cell.angle_beta   90.00
_cell.angle_gamma   90.00
#
_symmetry.space_group_name_H-M   'P 1'
#
loop_
_entity.id
_entity.type
_entity.pdbx_description
1 polymer ?
#
loop_
_entity_poly.entity_id
_entity_poly.type
_entity_poly.pdbx_seq_one_letter_code
_entity_poly.pdbx_strand_id
1 'polypeptide(L)' 'EVLGVLQKCLEALAVDSDRISCFAKLDYRKGKSGRLKSKVESVERHLGRKLET' A
#
# COMPACT_ATOMS: atom_id res chain seq x y z
N GLU A 1 8.31 1.90 9.42
CA GLU A 1 8.76 1.08 8.28
C GLU A 1 8.22 1.59 6.94
N VAL A 2 6.91 1.50 6.64
CA VAL A 2 6.34 1.92 5.34
C VAL A 2 6.59 3.38 4.98
N LEU A 3 6.43 4.33 5.91
CA LEU A 3 6.70 5.75 5.64
C LEU A 3 8.18 6.00 5.28
N GLY A 4 9.09 5.23 5.87
CA GLY A 4 10.52 5.30 5.52
C GLY A 4 10.80 4.77 4.12
N VAL A 5 10.03 3.82 3.62
CA VAL A 5 10.13 3.39 2.21
C VAL A 5 9.67 4.51 1.28
N LEU A 6 8.56 5.18 1.59
CA LEU A 6 8.08 6.33 0.80
C LEU A 6 9.13 7.45 0.76
N GLN A 7 9.81 7.70 1.87
CA GLN A 7 10.91 8.66 1.94
C GLN A 7 12.07 8.25 1.02
N LYS A 8 12.53 6.99 1.09
CA LYS A 8 13.60 6.49 0.22
C LYS A 8 13.24 6.61 -1.27
N CYS A 9 11.98 6.37 -1.64
CA CYS A 9 11.51 6.56 -3.01
C CYS A 9 11.59 8.03 -3.43
N LEU A 10 11.22 8.96 -2.55
CA LEU A 10 11.32 10.40 -2.81
C LEU A 10 12.78 10.82 -3.02
N GLU A 11 13.68 10.40 -2.13
CA GLU A 11 15.12 10.69 -2.20
C GLU A 11 15.76 10.16 -3.48
N ALA A 12 15.39 8.94 -3.90
CA ALA A 12 15.87 8.36 -5.15
C ALA A 12 15.43 9.16 -6.38
N LEU A 13 14.18 9.62 -6.41
CA LEU A 13 13.65 10.41 -7.52
C LEU A 13 14.17 11.86 -7.55
N ALA A 14 14.60 12.39 -6.40
CA ALA A 14 15.10 13.76 -6.27
C ALA A 14 16.46 13.97 -6.95
N VAL A 15 17.13 12.89 -7.37
CA VAL A 15 18.36 12.96 -8.17
C VAL A 15 18.10 13.56 -9.55
N ASP A 16 16.95 13.25 -10.15
CA ASP A 16 16.66 13.57 -11.56
C ASP A 16 15.45 14.50 -11.74
N SER A 17 14.74 14.86 -10.66
CA SER A 17 13.53 15.69 -10.73
C SER A 17 13.43 16.71 -9.59
N ASP A 18 13.31 17.98 -9.97
CA ASP A 18 13.15 19.11 -9.04
C ASP A 18 11.78 19.13 -8.34
N ARG A 19 10.79 18.41 -8.87
CA ARG A 19 9.45 18.36 -8.29
C ARG A 19 8.84 16.97 -8.38
N ILE A 20 8.57 16.39 -7.22
CA ILE A 20 7.99 15.05 -7.08
C ILE A 20 6.69 15.16 -6.28
N SER A 21 5.65 14.47 -6.74
CA SER A 21 4.37 14.37 -6.03
C SER A 21 4.17 12.93 -5.58
N CYS A 22 3.99 12.73 -4.27
CA CYS A 22 3.73 11.42 -3.69
C CYS A 22 2.34 11.42 -3.05
N PHE A 23 1.51 10.46 -3.42
CA PHE A 23 0.17 10.27 -2.87
C PHE A 23 0.08 8.90 -2.21
N ALA A 24 -0.16 8.88 -0.91
CA ALA A 24 -0.34 7.65 -0.14
C ALA A 24 -1.63 7.72 0.68
N LYS A 25 -2.37 6.61 0.72
CA LYS A 25 -3.52 6.41 1.61
C LYS A 25 -3.19 5.30 2.60
N LEU A 26 -3.30 5.61 3.89
CA LEU A 26 -3.01 4.67 4.97
C LEU A 26 -4.32 4.21 5.64
N ASP A 27 -4.62 2.91 5.60
CA ASP A 27 -5.70 2.30 6.40
C ASP A 27 -5.12 1.85 7.75
N TYR A 28 -4.97 2.80 8.67
CA TYR A 28 -4.52 2.51 10.03
C TYR A 28 -5.69 2.15 10.95
N ARG A 29 -5.59 1.01 11.63
CA ARG A 29 -6.54 0.57 12.65
C ARG A 29 -5.78 -0.05 13.81
N LYS A 30 -5.95 0.53 15.00
CA LYS A 30 -5.23 0.09 16.21
C LYS A 30 -5.42 -1.41 16.45
N GLY A 31 -4.31 -2.13 16.65
CA GLY A 31 -4.31 -3.56 16.99
C GLY A 31 -4.73 -4.50 15.86
N LYS A 32 -4.86 -4.03 14.61
CA LYS A 32 -5.19 -4.88 13.45
C LYS A 32 -3.97 -5.08 12.56
N SER A 33 -3.75 -6.33 12.12
CA SER A 33 -2.70 -6.74 11.18
C SER A 33 -3.29 -7.50 9.98
N GLY A 34 -2.48 -7.90 9.00
CA GLY A 34 -2.90 -8.77 7.89
C GLY A 34 -3.91 -8.15 6.90
N ARG A 35 -4.04 -6.82 6.89
CA ARG A 35 -5.16 -6.11 6.25
C ARG A 35 -5.28 -6.33 4.75
N LEU A 36 -4.16 -6.37 4.02
CA LEU A 36 -4.18 -6.63 2.58
C LEU A 36 -4.77 -8.02 2.29
N LYS A 37 -4.25 -9.05 2.95
CA LYS A 37 -4.75 -10.43 2.82
C LYS A 37 -6.23 -10.52 3.17
N SER A 38 -6.65 -10.01 4.33
CA SER A 38 -8.05 -10.04 4.74
C SER A 38 -8.98 -9.26 3.80
N LYS A 39 -8.49 -8.21 3.14
CA LYS A 39 -9.26 -7.44 2.15
C LYS A 39 -9.46 -8.25 0.88
N VAL A 40 -8.42 -8.92 0.37
CA VAL A 40 -8.52 -9.82 -0.78
C VAL A 40 -9.47 -10.97 -0.47
N GLU A 41 -9.29 -11.65 0.66
CA GLU A 41 -10.18 -12.74 1.11
C GLU A 41 -11.63 -12.29 1.23
N SER A 42 -11.88 -11.06 1.68
CA SER A 42 -13.23 -10.52 1.73
C SER A 42 -13.84 -10.43 0.34
N VAL A 43 -13.11 -9.92 -0.65
CA VAL A 43 -13.60 -9.84 -2.03
C VAL A 43 -13.85 -11.25 -2.59
N GLU A 44 -12.90 -12.17 -2.45
CA GLU A 44 -13.05 -13.55 -2.91
C GLU A 44 -14.28 -14.25 -2.30
N ARG A 45 -14.54 -14.05 -1.00
CA ARG A 45 -15.76 -14.57 -0.35
C ARG A 45 -17.04 -14.03 -0.97
N HIS A 46 -17.08 -12.75 -1.33
CA HIS A 46 -18.27 -12.16 -1.96
C HIS A 46 -18.44 -12.65 -3.41
N LEU A 47 -17.33 -12.94 -4.09
CA LEU A 47 -17.35 -13.42 -5.48
C LEU A 47 -17.53 -14.94 -5.59
N GLY A 48 -17.37 -15.69 -4.51
CA GLY A 48 -17.45 -17.16 -4.52
C GLY A 48 -16.33 -17.85 -5.28
N ARG A 49 -15.23 -17.13 -5.58
CA ARG A 49 -14.07 -17.67 -6.33
C ARG A 49 -12.77 -16.99 -5.92
N LYS A 50 -11.65 -17.66 -6.20
CA LYS A 50 -10.31 -17.09 -6.08
C LYS A 50 -10.02 -16.10 -7.20
N LEU A 51 -9.28 -15.05 -6.87
CA LEU A 51 -8.78 -14.09 -7.84
C LEU A 51 -7.38 -14.52 -8.28
N GLU A 52 -7.19 -14.70 -9.58
CA GLU A 52 -5.87 -14.84 -10.19
C GLU A 52 -5.24 -13.44 -10.23
N THR A 53 -4.04 -13.28 -9.66
CA THR A 53 -3.25 -12.03 -9.68
C THR A 53 -2.04 -12.19 -10.56
#